data_AF-A0A958ZJV8-F1
#
_entry.id   AF-A0A958ZJV8-F1
#
_cell.length_a   1.000
_cell.length_b   1.000
_cell.length_c   1.000
_cell.angle_alpha   90.00
_cell.angle_beta   90.00
_cell.angle_gamma   90.00
#
_symmetry.space_group_name_H-M   'P 1'
#
loop_
_entity.id
_entity.type
_entity.pdbx_description
1 polymer ?
#
loop_
_entity_poly.entity_id
_entity_poly.type
_entity_poly.pdbx_seq_one_letter_code
_entity_poly.pdbx_strand_id
1 'polypeptide(L)'
;MGAFLRKISWLILGSKSIRPEHILIDGNRFIPYNFIPNTCVVKGDAKYMSIAAASILAKTYRDEYMEKLHLEYPQYSWDTNMGYPTAAHKKALREFGETPYQRKTFKY
;
A
#
# COMPACT_ATOMS: atom_id res chain seq x y z
N MET A 1 6.79 -0.58 9.48
CA MET A 1 5.85 -1.39 8.66
C MET A 1 4.37 -1.21 9.04
N GLY A 2 4.01 -0.99 10.31
CA GLY A 2 2.60 -0.96 10.73
C GLY A 2 1.79 0.30 10.37
N ALA A 3 2.43 1.45 10.16
CA ALA A 3 1.69 2.71 9.96
C ALA A 3 1.01 2.84 8.57
N PHE A 4 1.65 2.32 7.51
CA PHE A 4 1.15 2.43 6.13
C PHE A 4 -0.09 1.55 5.88
N LEU A 5 -0.02 0.27 6.29
CA LEU A 5 -1.16 -0.67 6.17
C LEU A 5 -2.35 -0.23 7.03
N ARG A 6 -2.09 0.35 8.22
CA ARG A 6 -3.14 0.90 9.07
C ARG A 6 -3.80 2.13 8.42
N LYS A 7 -3.03 3.10 7.90
CA LYS A 7 -3.60 4.30 7.25
C LYS A 7 -4.47 3.98 6.03
N ILE A 8 -4.04 3.07 5.15
CA ILE A 8 -4.83 2.66 3.98
C ILE A 8 -6.11 1.91 4.40
N SER A 9 -6.03 1.05 5.42
CA SER A 9 -7.21 0.40 5.98
C SER A 9 -8.23 1.41 6.53
N TRP A 10 -7.78 2.49 7.18
CA TRP A 10 -8.68 3.57 7.65
C TRP A 10 -9.29 4.39 6.49
N LEU A 11 -8.53 4.61 5.42
CA LEU A 11 -9.02 5.33 4.23
C LEU A 11 -10.11 4.54 3.49
N ILE A 12 -9.93 3.22 3.36
CA ILE A 12 -10.84 2.33 2.63
C ILE A 12 -12.08 1.97 3.47
N LEU A 13 -11.93 1.81 4.78
CA LEU A 13 -13.05 1.49 5.68
C LEU A 13 -13.93 2.70 6.04
N GLY A 14 -13.59 3.90 5.54
CA GLY A 14 -14.49 5.05 5.43
C GLY A 14 -15.17 5.51 6.72
N SER A 15 -14.64 6.58 7.33
CA SER A 15 -15.31 7.40 8.34
C SER A 15 -15.70 6.72 9.67
N LYS A 16 -15.54 7.44 10.77
CA LYS A 16 -15.81 6.98 12.14
C LYS A 16 -17.27 6.58 12.42
N SER A 17 -18.20 6.83 11.49
CA SER A 17 -19.64 6.67 11.71
C SER A 17 -20.28 5.37 11.20
N ILE A 18 -19.63 4.59 10.32
CA ILE A 18 -20.23 3.37 9.78
C ILE A 18 -19.29 2.19 10.05
N ARG A 19 -19.75 1.26 10.89
CA ARG A 19 -19.05 -0.01 11.09
C ARG A 19 -19.45 -0.98 9.98
N PRO A 20 -18.51 -1.50 9.18
CA PRO A 20 -18.84 -2.49 8.16
C PRO A 20 -19.29 -3.81 8.80
N GLU A 21 -20.31 -4.43 8.23
CA GLU A 21 -20.82 -5.74 8.66
C GLU A 21 -20.00 -6.89 8.08
N HIS A 22 -19.33 -6.67 6.94
CA HIS A 22 -18.50 -7.66 6.27
C HIS A 22 -17.35 -6.99 5.51
N ILE A 23 -16.19 -7.65 5.44
CA ILE A 23 -15.01 -7.17 4.71
C ILE A 23 -14.72 -8.08 3.51
N LEU A 24 -14.69 -7.49 2.32
CA LEU A 24 -14.22 -8.18 1.12
C LEU A 24 -12.75 -7.86 0.88
N ILE A 25 -11.93 -8.88 0.64
CA ILE A 25 -10.48 -8.76 0.48
C ILE A 25 -10.08 -9.28 -0.89
N ASP A 26 -9.31 -8.49 -1.63
CA ASP A 26 -8.63 -8.98 -2.82
C ASP A 26 -7.45 -9.88 -2.44
N GLY A 27 -7.47 -11.13 -2.89
CA GLY A 27 -6.43 -12.12 -2.65
C GLY A 27 -6.93 -13.35 -1.89
N ASN A 28 -6.00 -14.07 -1.28
CA ASN A 28 -6.25 -15.34 -0.59
C ASN A 28 -5.82 -15.36 0.88
N ARG A 29 -5.35 -14.22 1.40
CA ARG A 29 -4.87 -14.09 2.77
C ARG A 29 -5.33 -12.78 3.37
N PHE A 30 -5.89 -12.87 4.57
CA PHE A 30 -6.26 -11.72 5.38
C PHE A 30 -6.07 -12.05 6.84
N ILE A 31 -5.62 -11.07 7.62
CA ILE A 31 -5.59 -11.17 9.08
C ILE A 31 -6.92 -10.61 9.57
N PRO A 32 -7.79 -11.40 10.23
CA PRO A 32 -9.08 -10.93 10.70
C PRO A 32 -8.98 -9.62 11.48
N TYR A 33 -9.92 -8.71 11.24
CA TYR A 33 -9.91 -7.37 11.82
C TYR A 33 -11.17 -7.15 12.64
N ASN A 34 -10.98 -6.85 13.93
CA ASN A 34 -12.04 -6.40 14.85
C ASN A 34 -13.30 -7.30 14.88
N PHE A 35 -13.09 -8.62 14.75
CA PHE A 35 -14.15 -9.64 14.70
C PHE A 35 -15.18 -9.46 13.57
N ILE A 36 -14.88 -8.63 12.56
CA ILE A 36 -15.78 -8.45 11.42
C ILE A 36 -15.60 -9.65 10.47
N PRO A 37 -16.70 -10.32 10.08
CA PRO A 37 -16.67 -11.36 9.05
C PRO A 37 -15.95 -10.89 7.78
N ASN A 38 -15.20 -11.78 7.15
CA ASN A 38 -14.43 -11.44 5.96
C ASN A 38 -14.42 -12.56 4.94
N THR A 39 -14.25 -12.19 3.67
CA THR A 39 -14.11 -13.12 2.55
C THR A 39 -12.96 -12.69 1.67
N CYS A 40 -12.02 -13.61 1.44
CA CYS A 40 -10.92 -13.44 0.50
C CYS A 40 -11.37 -13.89 -0.89
N VAL A 41 -11.19 -13.03 -1.89
CA VAL A 41 -11.54 -13.29 -3.29
C VAL A 41 -10.29 -13.08 -4.13
N VAL A 42 -9.80 -14.15 -4.75
CA VAL A 42 -8.69 -14.04 -5.71
C VAL A 42 -9.15 -13.27 -6.95
N LYS A 43 -8.41 -12.19 -7.29
CA LYS A 43 -8.77 -11.23 -8.36
C LYS A 43 -10.13 -10.61 -8.09
N GLY A 44 -10.32 -10.16 -6.86
CA GLY A 44 -11.58 -9.59 -6.37
C GLY A 44 -11.91 -8.26 -7.04
N ASP A 45 -10.88 -7.50 -7.41
CA ASP A 45 -10.99 -6.25 -8.17
C ASP A 45 -11.71 -6.41 -9.51
N ALA A 46 -11.48 -7.52 -10.22
CA ALA A 46 -12.15 -7.85 -11.47
C ALA A 46 -13.60 -8.35 -11.28
N LYS A 47 -14.03 -8.62 -10.04
CA LYS A 47 -15.32 -9.27 -9.72
C LYS A 47 -16.26 -8.39 -8.91
N TYR A 48 -15.73 -7.50 -8.08
CA TYR A 48 -16.48 -6.69 -7.13
C TYR A 48 -16.10 -5.22 -7.26
N MET A 49 -17.09 -4.36 -7.54
CA MET A 49 -16.88 -2.92 -7.67
C MET A 49 -16.32 -2.27 -6.40
N SER A 50 -16.70 -2.76 -5.21
CA SER A 50 -16.17 -2.26 -3.93
C SER A 50 -14.67 -2.54 -3.79
N ILE A 51 -14.21 -3.72 -4.23
CA ILE A 51 -12.79 -4.07 -4.23
C ILE A 51 -12.04 -3.24 -5.29
N ALA A 52 -12.62 -3.07 -6.49
CA ALA A 52 -12.04 -2.21 -7.52
C ALA A 52 -11.87 -0.75 -7.04
N ALA A 53 -12.91 -0.19 -6.42
CA ALA A 53 -12.87 1.16 -5.86
C ALA A 53 -11.80 1.30 -4.77
N ALA A 54 -11.70 0.32 -3.87
CA ALA A 54 -10.66 0.27 -2.85
C ALA A 54 -9.25 0.21 -3.47
N SER A 55 -9.06 -0.58 -4.53
CA SER A 55 -7.79 -0.67 -5.26
C SER A 55 -7.39 0.66 -5.89
N ILE A 56 -8.34 1.39 -6.49
CA ILE A 56 -8.09 2.73 -7.05
C ILE A 56 -7.64 3.69 -5.95
N LEU A 57 -8.39 3.78 -4.85
CA LEU A 57 -8.06 4.65 -3.72
C LEU A 57 -6.68 4.33 -3.11
N ALA A 58 -6.37 3.04 -2.96
CA ALA A 58 -5.08 2.61 -2.43
C ALA A 58 -3.93 2.99 -3.37
N LYS A 59 -4.13 2.85 -4.69
CA LYS A 59 -3.12 3.14 -5.71
C LYS A 59 -2.86 4.63 -5.81
N THR A 60 -3.89 5.46 -5.92
CA THR A 60 -3.74 6.92 -6.02
C THR A 60 -3.04 7.48 -4.77
N TYR A 61 -3.47 7.06 -3.58
CA TYR A 61 -2.84 7.47 -2.33
C TYR A 61 -1.36 7.05 -2.26
N ARG A 62 -1.04 5.81 -2.68
CA ARG A 62 0.34 5.33 -2.69
C ARG A 62 1.20 6.16 -3.64
N ASP A 63 0.73 6.43 -4.85
CA ASP A 63 1.51 7.14 -5.85
C ASP A 63 1.78 8.58 -5.39
N GLU A 64 0.76 9.29 -4.91
CA GLU A 64 0.93 10.61 -4.30
C GLU A 64 1.91 10.61 -3.11
N TYR A 65 1.89 9.55 -2.29
CA TYR A 65 2.82 9.42 -1.17
C TYR A 65 4.26 9.21 -1.65
N MET A 66 4.49 8.41 -2.69
CA MET A 66 5.82 8.19 -3.25
C MET A 66 6.36 9.43 -3.94
N GLU A 67 5.52 10.21 -4.62
CA GLU A 67 5.88 11.51 -5.20
C GLU A 67 6.32 12.51 -4.12
N LYS A 68 5.58 12.60 -3.00
CA LYS A 68 5.98 13.45 -1.87
C LYS A 68 7.31 13.01 -1.27
N LEU A 69 7.51 11.72 -1.10
CA LEU A 69 8.79 11.20 -0.62
C LEU A 69 9.94 11.46 -1.60
N HIS A 70 9.68 11.48 -2.91
CA HIS A 70 10.68 11.85 -3.89
C HIS A 70 11.16 13.30 -3.72
N LEU A 71 10.28 14.23 -3.33
CA LEU A 71 10.70 15.61 -3.03
C LEU A 71 11.69 15.68 -1.86
N GLU A 72 11.52 14.81 -0.86
CA GLU A 72 12.44 14.71 0.30
C GLU A 72 13.72 13.92 -0.04
N TYR A 73 13.63 12.90 -0.91
CA TYR A 73 14.71 11.98 -1.27
C TYR A 73 14.81 11.79 -2.79
N PRO A 74 15.17 12.84 -3.55
CA PRO A 74 15.12 12.83 -5.02
C PRO A 74 16.01 11.75 -5.65
N GLN A 75 17.12 11.42 -5.00
CA GLN A 75 18.11 10.46 -5.48
C GLN A 75 17.58 9.01 -5.63
N TYR A 76 16.45 8.65 -5.01
CA TYR A 76 15.89 7.30 -5.11
C TYR A 76 14.85 7.13 -6.23
N SER A 77 14.53 8.20 -6.97
CA SER A 77 13.60 8.21 -8.13
C SER A 77 12.24 7.56 -7.82
N TRP A 78 11.69 7.82 -6.63
CA TRP A 78 10.45 7.22 -6.17
C TRP A 78 9.20 7.69 -6.93
N ASP A 79 9.27 8.84 -7.58
CA ASP A 79 8.29 9.36 -8.54
C ASP A 79 8.09 8.44 -9.76
N THR A 80 9.12 7.68 -10.14
CA THR A 80 9.04 6.77 -11.30
C THR A 80 8.94 5.32 -10.88
N ASN A 81 9.73 4.90 -9.88
CA ASN A 81 9.78 3.50 -9.48
C ASN A 81 8.80 3.14 -8.36
N MET A 82 8.12 4.09 -7.71
CA MET A 82 7.14 3.86 -6.65
C MET A 82 7.64 2.95 -5.50
N GLY A 83 8.95 2.92 -5.26
CA GLY A 83 9.60 2.07 -4.26
C GLY A 83 9.83 0.61 -4.69
N TYR A 84 9.62 0.28 -5.97
CA TYR A 84 9.98 -1.03 -6.52
C TYR A 84 11.51 -1.15 -6.70
N PRO A 85 12.07 -2.37 -6.59
CA PRO A 85 13.52 -2.63 -6.65
C PRO A 85 14.07 -2.55 -8.09
N THR A 86 13.84 -1.44 -8.77
CA THR A 86 14.38 -1.17 -10.12
C THR A 86 15.89 -1.00 -10.08
N ALA A 87 16.55 -1.09 -11.23
CA ALA A 87 17.99 -0.85 -11.34
C ALA A 87 18.40 0.52 -10.78
N ALA A 88 17.59 1.55 -11.03
CA ALA A 88 17.78 2.90 -10.49
C ALA A 88 17.69 2.91 -8.95
N HIS A 89 16.66 2.27 -8.39
CA HIS A 89 16.49 2.20 -6.93
C HIS A 89 17.67 1.49 -6.25
N LYS A 90 18.11 0.34 -6.81
CA LYS A 90 19.27 -0.40 -6.28
C LYS A 90 20.57 0.40 -6.40
N LYS A 91 20.74 1.17 -7.47
CA LYS A 91 21.90 2.06 -7.64
C LYS A 91 21.89 3.15 -6.57
N ALA A 92 20.76 3.82 -6.36
CA ALA A 92 20.60 4.83 -5.33
C ALA A 92 20.88 4.28 -3.92
N LEU A 93 20.41 3.07 -3.60
CA LEU A 93 20.72 2.41 -2.32
C LEU A 93 22.22 2.17 -2.11
N ARG A 94 22.96 1.82 -3.18
CA ARG A 94 24.43 1.63 -3.08
C ARG A 94 25.18 2.95 -2.92
N GLU A 95 24.69 4.03 -3.54
CA GLU A 95 25.36 5.33 -3.54
C GLU A 95 25.03 6.18 -2.31
N PHE A 96 23.77 6.14 -1.85
CA PHE A 96 23.24 7.05 -0.82
C PHE A 96 22.80 6.33 0.47
N GLY A 97 22.84 5.00 0.50
CA GLY A 97 22.45 4.20 1.65
C GLY A 97 20.95 3.93 1.76
N GLU A 98 20.51 3.43 2.92
CA GLU A 98 19.08 3.22 3.22
C GLU A 98 18.47 4.47 3.86
N THR A 99 17.16 4.67 3.67
CA THR A 99 16.36 5.67 4.37
C THR A 99 15.44 5.00 5.41
N PRO A 100 14.78 5.76 6.30
CA PRO A 100 13.77 5.23 7.20
C PRO A 100 12.57 4.57 6.50
N TYR A 101 12.36 4.83 5.20
CA TYR A 101 11.22 4.35 4.43
C TYR A 101 11.44 2.98 3.78
N GLN A 102 12.67 2.50 3.67
CA GLN A 102 12.94 1.17 3.14
C GLN A 102 12.41 0.08 4.09
N ARG A 103 11.87 -0.99 3.49
CA ARG A 103 11.41 -2.16 4.23
C ARG A 103 12.62 -3.03 4.59
N LYS A 104 13.05 -2.99 5.84
CA LYS A 104 14.22 -3.74 6.35
C LYS A 104 14.15 -5.26 6.20
N THR A 105 12.94 -5.83 6.05
CA THR A 105 12.76 -7.28 5.87
C THR A 105 12.90 -7.71 4.40
N PHE A 106 12.98 -6.76 3.47
CA PHE A 106 13.06 -7.05 2.04
C PHE A 106 14.53 -7.15 1.65
N LYS A 107 14.86 -8.20 0.90
CA LYS A 107 16.17 -8.33 0.25
C LYS A 107 16.03 -7.69 -1.13
N TYR A 108 16.70 -6.56 -1.35
CA TYR A 108 16.71 -5.82 -2.61
C TYR A 108 17.78 -6.33 -3.57
#